data_AF-A0AAU4EZK7-F1
#
_entry.id   AF-A0AAU4EZK7-F1
#
_cell.length_a   1.000
_cell.length_b   1.000
_cell.length_c   1.000
_cell.angle_alpha   90.00
_cell.angle_beta   90.00
_cell.angle_gamma   90.00
#
_symmetry.space_group_name_H-M   'P 1'
#
loop_
_entity.id
_entity.type
_entity.pdbx_description
1 polymer ?
#
loop_
_entity_poly.entity_id
_entity_poly.type
_entity_poly.pdbx_seq_one_letter_code
_entity_poly.pdbx_strand_id
1 'polypeptide(L)'
;MHRYEPRNDLAFSLLRNGPVTLFWRPRLLTETTDWLAEHGYQVTRLSAHEWTADHDMHTAVAAALDFPDYYGQNLDALNDCLRDVIARDYGWSPDSAGLAIVFTGYDAYAARSPRSAQIVLDLLASHSRVAMLFGRPLVVLVQSNDPDILFAPVGASSVSWNRAEWLNANRGPGNA
;
A
#
# COMPACT_ATOMS: atom_id res chain seq x y z
N MET A 1 -16.70 10.07 -27.50
CA MET A 1 -17.13 9.15 -26.43
C MET A 1 -16.30 7.87 -26.57
N HIS A 2 -15.09 7.87 -26.01
CA HIS A 2 -14.18 6.72 -26.12
C HIS A 2 -14.64 5.66 -25.12
N ARG A 3 -14.98 4.47 -25.62
CA ARG A 3 -15.43 3.34 -24.80
C ARG A 3 -14.20 2.85 -23.99
N TYR A 4 -14.25 2.99 -22.66
CA TYR A 4 -13.28 2.38 -21.74
C TYR A 4 -13.35 0.86 -21.91
N GLU A 5 -12.27 0.25 -22.39
CA GLU A 5 -12.15 -1.21 -22.53
C GLU A 5 -11.33 -1.77 -21.36
N PRO A 6 -11.98 -2.35 -20.33
CA PRO A 6 -11.31 -2.79 -19.08
C PRO A 6 -10.34 -3.98 -19.24
N ARG A 7 -10.06 -4.44 -20.47
CA ARG A 7 -9.19 -5.61 -20.72
C ARG A 7 -7.70 -5.27 -20.87
N ASN A 8 -7.34 -3.99 -21.03
CA ASN A 8 -5.95 -3.53 -21.16
C ASN A 8 -5.49 -2.56 -20.06
N ASP A 9 -6.29 -2.35 -19.00
CA ASP A 9 -5.89 -1.52 -17.87
C ASP A 9 -5.06 -2.38 -16.89
N LEU A 10 -3.74 -2.23 -16.95
CA LEU A 10 -2.81 -2.96 -16.08
C LEU A 10 -3.03 -2.60 -14.61
N ALA A 11 -3.36 -1.34 -14.30
CA ALA A 11 -3.64 -0.93 -12.92
C ALA A 11 -4.91 -1.61 -12.38
N PHE A 12 -5.96 -1.73 -13.20
CA PHE A 12 -7.13 -2.54 -12.84
C PHE A 12 -6.74 -4.00 -12.57
N SER A 13 -5.93 -4.60 -13.43
CA SER A 13 -5.48 -5.99 -13.27
C SER A 13 -4.69 -6.21 -11.98
N LEU A 14 -3.82 -5.26 -11.62
CA LEU A 14 -3.04 -5.28 -10.38
C LEU A 14 -3.98 -5.20 -9.17
N LEU A 15 -4.87 -4.20 -9.13
CA LEU A 15 -5.76 -3.94 -7.99
C LEU A 15 -6.86 -4.99 -7.80
N ARG A 16 -7.26 -5.69 -8.87
CA ARG A 16 -8.34 -6.69 -8.84
C ARG A 16 -8.10 -7.80 -7.83
N ASN A 17 -6.85 -8.20 -7.61
CA ASN A 17 -6.50 -9.32 -6.72
C ASN A 17 -6.00 -8.86 -5.34
N GLY A 18 -6.02 -7.55 -5.09
CA GLY A 18 -5.42 -6.91 -3.94
C GLY A 18 -4.41 -5.85 -4.38
N PRO A 19 -4.10 -4.87 -3.51
CA PRO A 19 -3.27 -3.74 -3.91
C PRO A 19 -1.77 -4.03 -3.90
N VAL A 20 -1.34 -5.16 -3.32
CA VAL A 20 0.06 -5.58 -3.23
C VAL A 20 0.32 -6.71 -4.22
N THR A 21 1.27 -6.50 -5.14
CA THR A 21 1.68 -7.52 -6.12
C THR A 21 3.17 -7.83 -5.97
N LEU A 22 3.50 -9.14 -5.88
CA LEU A 22 4.88 -9.61 -5.80
C LEU A 22 5.52 -9.74 -7.19
N PHE A 23 6.80 -9.38 -7.27
CA PHE A 23 7.64 -9.53 -8.45
C PHE A 23 8.93 -10.26 -8.07
N TRP A 24 9.21 -11.37 -8.72
CA TRP A 24 10.54 -11.98 -8.64
C TRP A 24 11.49 -11.40 -9.70
N ARG A 25 10.98 -11.12 -10.91
CA ARG A 25 11.78 -10.65 -12.06
C ARG A 25 11.85 -9.12 -12.09
N PRO A 26 13.03 -8.49 -11.90
CA PRO A 26 13.15 -7.03 -11.93
C PRO A 26 12.73 -6.39 -13.26
N ARG A 27 12.90 -7.12 -14.37
CA ARG A 27 12.44 -6.68 -15.69
C ARG A 27 10.93 -6.46 -15.74
N LEU A 28 10.14 -7.39 -15.21
CA LEU A 28 8.67 -7.27 -15.18
C LEU A 28 8.21 -6.15 -14.26
N LEU A 29 8.91 -5.93 -13.15
CA LEU A 29 8.67 -4.78 -12.29
C LEU A 29 8.90 -3.49 -13.06
N THR A 30 10.03 -3.39 -13.77
CA THR A 30 10.38 -2.19 -14.56
C THR A 30 9.32 -1.90 -15.62
N GLU A 31 8.97 -2.89 -16.44
CA GLU A 31 7.91 -2.78 -17.46
C GLU A 31 6.56 -2.34 -16.85
N THR A 32 6.21 -2.87 -15.66
CA THR A 32 5.00 -2.47 -14.94
C THR A 32 5.05 -1.02 -14.47
N THR A 33 6.18 -0.60 -13.90
CA THR A 33 6.35 0.77 -13.41
C THR A 33 6.40 1.80 -14.53
N ASP A 34 6.98 1.44 -15.68
CA ASP A 34 7.04 2.30 -16.85
C ASP A 34 5.63 2.51 -17.41
N TRP A 35 4.85 1.43 -17.53
CA TRP A 35 3.44 1.53 -17.92
C TRP A 35 2.64 2.43 -16.95
N LEU A 36 2.81 2.26 -15.63
CA LEU A 36 2.11 3.09 -14.64
C LEU A 36 2.47 4.57 -14.79
N ALA A 37 3.75 4.89 -14.97
CA ALA A 37 4.22 6.26 -15.19
C ALA A 37 3.64 6.86 -16.49
N GLU A 38 3.65 6.11 -17.59
CA GLU A 38 3.05 6.51 -18.88
C GLU A 38 1.53 6.77 -18.76
N HIS A 39 0.86 6.12 -17.82
CA HIS A 39 -0.57 6.29 -17.52
C HIS A 39 -0.84 7.28 -16.38
N GLY A 40 0.15 8.10 -16.03
CA GLY A 40 -0.01 9.23 -15.12
C GLY A 40 0.05 8.89 -13.63
N TYR A 41 0.49 7.70 -13.25
CA TYR A 41 0.77 7.38 -11.85
C TYR A 41 2.08 8.04 -11.40
N GLN A 42 2.11 8.58 -10.19
CA GLN A 42 3.37 8.89 -9.52
C GLN A 42 3.99 7.58 -9.04
N VAL A 43 5.22 7.28 -9.48
CA VAL A 43 5.94 6.07 -9.06
C VAL A 43 7.03 6.42 -8.05
N THR A 44 6.80 6.04 -6.79
CA THR A 44 7.74 6.22 -5.67
C THR A 44 8.48 4.91 -5.41
N ARG A 45 9.82 4.90 -5.56
CA ARG A 45 10.66 3.70 -5.42
C ARG A 45 11.48 3.74 -4.13
N LEU A 46 11.56 2.58 -3.46
CA LEU A 46 12.22 2.37 -2.18
C LEU A 46 13.13 1.13 -2.24
N SER A 47 14.40 1.30 -1.87
CA SER A 47 15.42 0.24 -1.85
C SER A 47 15.40 -0.51 -0.52
N ALA A 48 14.50 -1.47 -0.36
CA ALA A 48 14.34 -2.21 0.89
C ALA A 48 15.53 -3.13 1.22
N HIS A 49 16.33 -3.51 0.24
CA HIS A 49 17.56 -4.29 0.45
C HIS A 49 18.61 -3.59 1.32
N GLU A 50 18.54 -2.25 1.42
CA GLU A 50 19.45 -1.44 2.22
C GLU A 50 19.01 -1.34 3.69
N TRP A 51 17.78 -1.76 4.02
CA TRP A 51 17.24 -1.62 5.36
C TRP A 51 17.75 -2.72 6.29
N THR A 52 18.52 -2.29 7.28
CA THR A 52 19.12 -3.19 8.28
C THR A 52 18.25 -3.30 9.55
N ALA A 53 17.40 -2.30 9.80
CA ALA A 53 16.41 -2.28 10.87
C ALA A 53 15.18 -1.43 10.50
N ASP A 54 14.13 -1.49 11.33
CA ASP A 54 12.88 -0.76 11.08
C ASP A 54 13.06 0.76 10.96
N HIS A 55 14.07 1.33 11.63
CA HIS A 55 14.38 2.75 11.51
C HIS A 55 14.81 3.19 10.09
N ASP A 56 15.48 2.30 9.34
CA ASP A 56 15.90 2.56 7.96
C ASP A 56 14.67 2.64 7.05
N MET A 57 13.73 1.70 7.24
CA MET A 57 12.43 1.68 6.57
C MET A 57 11.64 2.95 6.86
N HIS A 58 11.51 3.33 8.13
CA HIS A 58 10.80 4.53 8.53
C HIS A 58 11.40 5.79 7.91
N THR A 59 12.74 5.91 7.91
CA THR A 59 13.45 7.05 7.32
C THR A 59 13.24 7.12 5.82
N ALA A 60 13.37 5.99 5.12
CA ALA A 60 13.21 5.94 3.67
C ALA A 60 11.78 6.25 3.23
N VAL A 61 10.78 5.68 3.91
CA VAL A 61 9.36 5.93 3.62
C VAL A 61 8.99 7.38 3.91
N ALA A 62 9.43 7.93 5.05
CA ALA A 62 9.18 9.31 5.41
C ALA A 62 9.74 10.28 4.38
N ALA A 63 10.99 10.07 3.94
CA ALA A 63 11.61 10.90 2.92
C ALA A 63 10.93 10.75 1.55
N ALA A 64 10.52 9.55 1.18
CA ALA A 64 9.94 9.29 -0.15
C ALA A 64 8.48 9.75 -0.30
N LEU A 65 7.78 9.93 0.82
CA LEU A 65 6.38 10.38 0.87
C LEU A 65 6.23 11.73 1.56
N ASP A 66 7.31 12.51 1.70
CA ASP A 66 7.31 13.85 2.28
C ASP A 66 6.59 13.93 3.64
N PHE A 67 6.84 12.96 4.53
CA PHE A 67 6.26 12.97 5.88
C PHE A 67 6.78 14.18 6.67
N PRO A 68 5.98 14.70 7.63
CA PRO A 68 6.38 15.84 8.44
C PRO A 68 7.52 15.50 9.42
N ASP A 69 8.29 16.53 9.81
CA ASP A 69 9.45 16.40 10.72
C ASP A 69 9.10 15.81 12.10
N TYR A 70 7.84 15.88 12.52
CA TYR A 70 7.34 15.30 13.78
C TYR A 70 6.97 13.81 13.67
N TYR A 71 7.28 13.16 12.55
CA TYR A 71 7.02 11.75 12.33
C TYR A 71 7.68 10.86 13.40
N GLY A 72 6.87 10.09 14.13
CA GLY A 72 7.31 9.33 15.31
C GLY A 72 8.07 8.02 15.05
N GLN A 73 8.38 7.69 13.78
CA GLN A 73 9.19 6.53 13.37
C GLN A 73 8.80 5.18 14.01
N ASN A 74 7.50 4.92 14.08
CA ASN A 74 6.93 3.63 14.49
C ASN A 74 5.72 3.29 13.62
N LEU A 75 5.20 2.07 13.72
CA LEU A 75 4.13 1.58 12.84
C LEU A 75 2.78 2.29 13.06
N ASP A 76 2.49 2.79 14.27
CA ASP A 76 1.28 3.59 14.52
C ASP A 76 1.41 4.97 13.88
N ALA A 77 2.57 5.62 14.04
CA ALA A 77 2.86 6.88 13.35
C ALA A 77 2.87 6.72 11.82
N LEU A 78 3.36 5.58 11.30
CA LEU A 78 3.30 5.26 9.87
C LEU A 78 1.85 5.20 9.39
N ASN A 79 0.99 4.50 10.13
CA ASN A 79 -0.41 4.40 9.81
C ASN A 79 -1.11 5.76 9.80
N ASP A 80 -0.80 6.63 10.76
CA ASP A 80 -1.35 7.99 10.81
C ASP A 80 -0.87 8.83 9.62
N CYS A 81 0.42 8.88 9.33
CA CYS A 81 0.93 9.63 8.17
C CYS A 81 0.39 9.11 6.82
N LEU A 82 0.21 7.80 6.68
CA LEU A 82 -0.39 7.25 5.46
C LEU A 82 -1.85 7.71 5.25
N ARG A 83 -2.61 8.01 6.31
CA ARG A 83 -3.95 8.60 6.17
C ARG A 83 -3.87 9.96 5.47
N ASP A 84 -2.93 10.80 5.88
CA ASP A 84 -2.73 12.14 5.33
C ASP A 84 -2.22 12.06 3.88
N VAL A 85 -1.34 11.10 3.58
CA VAL A 85 -0.95 10.80 2.19
C VAL A 85 -2.18 10.46 1.34
N ILE A 86 -3.07 9.59 1.80
CA ILE A 86 -4.29 9.25 1.04
C ILE A 86 -5.24 10.46 0.93
N ALA A 87 -5.32 11.29 1.97
CA ALA A 87 -6.05 12.56 1.92
C ALA A 87 -5.46 13.53 0.89
N ARG A 88 -4.20 13.33 0.50
CA ARG A 88 -3.37 14.19 -0.35
C ARG A 88 -2.95 15.49 0.33
N ASP A 89 -2.69 15.41 1.62
CA ASP A 89 -2.06 16.52 2.35
C ASP A 89 -0.57 16.63 1.98
N TYR A 90 0.09 15.50 1.69
CA TYR A 90 1.46 15.40 1.20
C TYR A 90 1.74 14.06 0.49
N GLY A 91 2.97 13.87 0.01
CA GLY A 91 3.51 12.60 -0.49
C GLY A 91 3.24 12.26 -1.94
N TRP A 92 2.27 12.90 -2.60
CA TRP A 92 2.08 12.74 -4.03
C TRP A 92 1.30 13.86 -4.71
N SER A 93 1.61 14.08 -6.00
CA SER A 93 1.10 15.20 -6.78
C SER A 93 -0.41 15.10 -7.00
N PRO A 94 -1.14 16.23 -6.88
CA PRO A 94 -2.57 16.26 -7.08
C PRO A 94 -3.04 15.95 -8.51
N ASP A 95 -2.14 16.08 -9.49
CA ASP A 95 -2.40 15.87 -10.91
C ASP A 95 -2.17 14.41 -11.33
N SER A 96 -1.67 13.57 -10.43
CA SER A 96 -1.42 12.15 -10.71
C SER A 96 -2.73 11.37 -10.78
N ALA A 97 -2.81 10.43 -11.72
CA ALA A 97 -3.93 9.48 -11.83
C ALA A 97 -3.99 8.50 -10.66
N GLY A 98 -2.86 8.27 -9.99
CA GLY A 98 -2.72 7.39 -8.84
C GLY A 98 -1.31 7.42 -8.27
N LEU A 99 -1.08 6.65 -7.21
CA LEU A 99 0.22 6.46 -6.58
C LEU A 99 0.65 5.00 -6.73
N ALA A 100 1.90 4.77 -7.12
CA ALA A 100 2.53 3.46 -7.13
C ALA A 100 3.73 3.47 -6.18
N ILE A 101 3.66 2.71 -5.09
CA ILE A 101 4.78 2.51 -4.16
C ILE A 101 5.49 1.21 -4.54
N VAL A 102 6.80 1.30 -4.74
CA VAL A 102 7.61 0.19 -5.25
C VAL A 102 8.73 -0.12 -4.28
N PHE A 103 8.75 -1.34 -3.75
CA PHE A 103 9.83 -1.84 -2.92
C PHE A 103 10.72 -2.80 -3.72
N THR A 104 12.04 -2.68 -3.61
CA THR A 104 13.01 -3.60 -4.23
C THR A 104 13.86 -4.32 -3.20
N GLY A 105 14.09 -5.62 -3.41
CA GLY A 105 14.78 -6.51 -2.46
C GLY A 105 14.11 -6.57 -1.09
N TYR A 106 12.77 -6.64 -1.07
CA TYR A 106 11.98 -6.63 0.16
C TYR A 106 12.18 -7.90 1.01
N ASP A 107 12.66 -8.99 0.42
CA ASP A 107 13.09 -10.21 1.11
C ASP A 107 14.13 -9.94 2.18
N ALA A 108 15.11 -9.07 1.91
CA ALA A 108 16.15 -8.74 2.88
C ALA A 108 15.57 -8.05 4.13
N TYR A 109 14.59 -7.16 3.94
CA TYR A 109 13.87 -6.53 5.06
C TYR A 109 12.96 -7.54 5.78
N ALA A 110 12.19 -8.32 5.04
CA ALA A 110 11.29 -9.33 5.58
C ALA A 110 12.02 -10.40 6.39
N ALA A 111 13.24 -10.80 6.01
CA ALA A 111 14.05 -11.75 6.77
C ALA A 111 14.52 -11.19 8.12
N ARG A 112 14.75 -9.88 8.21
CA ARG A 112 15.24 -9.20 9.43
C ARG A 112 14.12 -8.81 10.38
N SER A 113 13.04 -8.27 9.82
CA SER A 113 11.86 -7.79 10.55
C SER A 113 10.56 -8.38 9.99
N PRO A 114 10.32 -9.70 10.10
CA PRO A 114 9.17 -10.34 9.43
C PRO A 114 7.82 -9.73 9.80
N ARG A 115 7.64 -9.42 11.10
CA ARG A 115 6.41 -8.82 11.60
C ARG A 115 6.20 -7.41 11.06
N SER A 116 7.22 -6.56 11.13
CA SER A 116 7.10 -5.17 10.65
C SER A 116 6.91 -5.13 9.14
N ALA A 117 7.62 -5.98 8.39
CA ALA A 117 7.46 -6.11 6.94
C ALA A 117 6.04 -6.52 6.54
N GLN A 118 5.41 -7.46 7.25
CA GLN A 118 4.00 -7.81 7.07
C GLN A 118 3.09 -6.61 7.35
N ILE A 119 3.27 -5.94 8.50
CA ILE A 119 2.41 -4.83 8.92
C ILE A 119 2.49 -3.66 7.92
N VAL A 120 3.67 -3.33 7.39
CA VAL A 120 3.82 -2.29 6.36
C VAL A 120 2.95 -2.58 5.14
N LEU A 121 2.96 -3.84 4.64
CA LEU A 121 2.11 -4.23 3.51
C LEU A 121 0.62 -4.17 3.87
N ASP A 122 0.24 -4.59 5.08
CA ASP A 122 -1.15 -4.50 5.57
C ASP A 122 -1.65 -3.06 5.67
N LEU A 123 -0.82 -2.15 6.19
CA LEU A 123 -1.14 -0.72 6.27
C LEU A 123 -1.36 -0.13 4.88
N LEU A 124 -0.44 -0.36 3.95
CA LEU A 124 -0.56 0.13 2.58
C LEU A 124 -1.79 -0.45 1.87
N ALA A 125 -2.11 -1.73 2.10
CA ALA A 125 -3.29 -2.34 1.53
C ALA A 125 -4.60 -1.76 2.09
N SER A 126 -4.66 -1.51 3.40
CA SER A 126 -5.78 -0.84 4.05
C SER A 126 -5.99 0.57 3.48
N HIS A 127 -4.91 1.34 3.35
CA HIS A 127 -4.94 2.69 2.79
C HIS A 127 -5.30 2.72 1.32
N SER A 128 -4.84 1.73 0.53
CA SER A 128 -5.24 1.59 -0.87
C SER A 128 -6.76 1.41 -1.02
N ARG A 129 -7.37 0.59 -0.17
CA ARG A 129 -8.83 0.41 -0.17
C ARG A 129 -9.56 1.73 0.10
N VAL A 130 -9.08 2.55 1.02
CA VAL A 130 -9.66 3.87 1.30
C VAL A 130 -9.46 4.81 0.12
N ALA A 131 -8.26 4.84 -0.47
CA ALA A 131 -7.93 5.68 -1.62
C ALA A 131 -8.85 5.41 -2.83
N MET A 132 -9.19 4.13 -3.06
CA MET A 132 -10.14 3.73 -4.10
C MET A 132 -11.54 4.32 -3.93
N LEU A 133 -12.00 4.61 -2.70
CA LEU A 133 -13.29 5.27 -2.46
C LEU A 133 -13.33 6.71 -3.03
N PHE A 134 -12.16 7.31 -3.22
CA PHE A 134 -12.00 8.65 -3.79
C PHE A 134 -11.60 8.62 -5.27
N GLY A 135 -11.60 7.45 -5.92
CA GLY A 135 -11.12 7.30 -7.30
C GLY A 135 -9.61 7.54 -7.45
N ARG A 136 -8.85 7.31 -6.37
CA ARG A 136 -7.42 7.62 -6.24
C ARG A 136 -6.63 6.31 -6.02
N PRO A 137 -6.37 5.51 -7.05
CA PRO A 137 -5.74 4.20 -6.88
C PRO A 137 -4.34 4.30 -6.27
N LEU A 138 -4.10 3.53 -5.22
CA LEU A 138 -2.77 3.24 -4.67
C LEU A 138 -2.40 1.79 -5.00
N VAL A 139 -1.35 1.61 -5.79
CA VAL A 139 -0.77 0.31 -6.16
C VAL A 139 0.53 0.10 -5.40
N VAL A 140 0.77 -1.11 -4.91
CA VAL A 140 2.00 -1.48 -4.21
C VAL A 140 2.67 -2.63 -4.95
N LEU A 141 3.90 -2.42 -5.41
CA LEU A 141 4.69 -3.42 -6.12
C LEU A 141 5.88 -3.82 -5.25
N VAL A 142 6.01 -5.10 -4.96
CA VAL A 142 7.03 -5.62 -4.04
C VAL A 142 7.93 -6.57 -4.81
N GLN A 143 9.19 -6.21 -4.99
CA GLN A 143 10.17 -7.09 -5.60
C GLN A 143 10.99 -7.84 -4.55
N SER A 144 11.16 -9.14 -4.77
CA SER A 144 11.93 -10.07 -3.94
C SER A 144 12.94 -10.83 -4.79
N ASN A 145 14.15 -11.02 -4.26
CA ASN A 145 15.13 -11.95 -4.83
C ASN A 145 14.89 -13.39 -4.37
N ASP A 146 14.13 -13.59 -3.29
CA ASP A 146 13.65 -14.89 -2.82
C ASP A 146 12.33 -15.25 -3.54
N PRO A 147 12.31 -16.26 -4.43
CA PRO A 147 11.10 -16.68 -5.11
C PRO A 147 10.09 -17.40 -4.19
N ASP A 148 10.54 -17.85 -3.02
CA ASP A 148 9.75 -18.60 -2.04
C ASP A 148 9.26 -17.71 -0.88
N ILE A 149 9.42 -16.38 -1.00
CA ILE A 149 8.93 -15.44 0.00
C ILE A 149 7.40 -15.58 0.19
N LEU A 150 6.97 -15.65 1.45
CA LEU A 150 5.56 -15.80 1.82
C LEU A 150 5.17 -14.74 2.84
N PHE A 151 3.95 -14.23 2.66
CA PHE A 151 3.27 -13.35 3.60
C PHE A 151 1.96 -13.99 4.04
N ALA A 152 1.50 -13.63 5.24
CA ALA A 152 0.10 -13.86 5.58
C ALA A 152 -0.80 -13.04 4.63
N PRO A 153 -2.09 -13.40 4.47
CA PRO A 153 -3.01 -12.63 3.63
C PRO A 153 -2.96 -11.13 3.97
N VAL A 154 -2.58 -10.31 3.00
CA VAL A 154 -2.38 -8.86 3.18
C VAL A 154 -3.68 -8.10 2.97
N GLY A 155 -3.98 -7.15 3.86
CA GLY A 155 -5.19 -6.32 3.80
C GLY A 155 -6.47 -7.09 4.17
N ALA A 156 -6.32 -8.25 4.81
CA ALA A 156 -7.45 -9.06 5.28
C ALA A 156 -8.32 -8.25 6.25
N SER A 157 -9.62 -8.17 5.97
CA SER A 157 -10.59 -7.46 6.81
C SER A 157 -11.55 -8.44 7.47
N SER A 158 -11.79 -8.26 8.76
CA SER A 158 -12.82 -9.01 9.47
C SER A 158 -14.22 -8.52 9.07
N VAL A 159 -15.21 -9.44 9.12
CA VAL A 159 -16.61 -9.04 9.02
C VAL A 159 -16.98 -8.24 10.26
N SER A 160 -17.45 -7.01 10.05
CA SER A 160 -17.85 -6.09 11.12
C SER A 160 -19.33 -5.78 11.02
N TRP A 161 -19.96 -5.60 12.18
CA TRP A 161 -21.29 -4.99 12.25
C TRP A 161 -21.25 -3.57 11.70
N ASN A 162 -22.39 -3.11 11.17
CA ASN A 162 -22.49 -1.70 10.76
C ASN A 162 -22.33 -0.77 11.98
N ARG A 163 -22.12 0.52 11.69
CA ARG A 163 -21.82 1.52 12.71
C ARG A 163 -22.92 1.69 13.77
N ALA A 164 -24.18 1.41 13.48
CA ALA A 164 -25.25 1.52 14.49
C ALA A 164 -25.26 0.31 15.45
N GLU A 165 -24.88 -0.87 14.94
CA GLU A 165 -24.99 -2.16 15.63
C GLU A 165 -23.64 -2.71 16.13
N TRP A 166 -22.55 -1.94 16.05
CA TRP A 166 -21.21 -2.45 16.41
C TRP A 166 -21.12 -2.93 17.87
N LEU A 167 -21.76 -2.23 18.80
CA LEU A 167 -21.89 -2.66 20.19
C LEU A 167 -22.88 -3.82 20.31
N ASN A 168 -22.52 -4.85 21.08
CA ASN A 168 -23.42 -5.97 21.39
C ASN A 168 -24.77 -5.49 21.97
N ALA A 169 -24.75 -4.41 22.78
CA ALA A 169 -25.94 -3.85 23.41
C ALA A 169 -26.95 -3.21 22.43
N ASN A 170 -26.49 -2.86 21.22
CA ASN A 170 -27.34 -2.25 20.19
C ASN A 170 -27.97 -3.29 19.25
N ARG A 171 -27.86 -4.58 19.59
CA ARG A 171 -28.33 -5.71 18.78
C ARG A 171 -29.37 -6.53 19.53
N GLY A 172 -30.33 -7.07 18.77
CA GLY A 172 -31.42 -7.88 19.30
C GLY A 172 -32.62 -7.06 19.77
N PRO A 173 -33.75 -7.71 20.08
CA PRO A 173 -34.91 -7.03 20.64
C PRO A 173 -34.53 -6.46 22.01
N GLY A 174 -34.64 -5.13 22.18
CA GLY A 174 -34.46 -4.50 23.48
C GLY A 174 -35.40 -5.14 24.51
N ASN A 175 -34.94 -5.34 25.75
CA ASN A 175 -35.73 -5.97 26.81
C ASN A 175 -37.11 -5.29 26.90
N ALA A 176 -38.15 -5.99 26.44
CA ALA A 176 -39.55 -5.63 26.63
C ALA A 176 -39.98 -5.98 28.05
#